data_AF-A0A2A7WW05-F1
#
_entry.id   AF-A0A2A7WW05-F1
#
_cell.length_a   1.000
_cell.length_b   1.000
_cell.length_c   1.000
_cell.angle_alpha   90.00
_cell.angle_beta   90.00
_cell.angle_gamma   90.00
#
_symmetry.space_group_name_H-M   'P 1'
#
loop_
_entity.id
_entity.type
_entity.pdbx_description
1 polymer ?
#
loop_
_entity_poly.entity_id
_entity_poly.type
_entity_poly.pdbx_seq_one_letter_code
_entity_poly.pdbx_strand_id
1 'polypeptide(L)'
;MTVRFQKVRYPFVNNKVKMFLAANAITSPPVNVKELLDKNFRVKYTDVVAEGAAIWVPQKKKHLVLINPNNNYRPRNNFTYAHELGHILLNHLIDHNIDQLTEKQHYLLEKEANAFAAELLMPYEWIKTYATPPLSRQKVNGLKKVFGVSRFALRNRLINTKIITLEESKFLFPEIALNDCNDVNDITEEVTYEEMIEFPEIDKNMRFIKCTCGNEDFSENASYCKKCATYLYNECLNINNNFGCGQKNVGDALYCEYCGHQTMIGKKMEEESANNNNYDSWNPFEAEKINGPYSL
;
A
#
# COMPACT_ATOMS: atom_id res chain seq x y z
N MET A 1 -2.04 -22.84 -4.08
CA MET A 1 -1.58 -21.63 -4.79
C MET A 1 -1.62 -20.45 -3.82
N THR A 2 -0.66 -19.55 -3.95
CA THR A 2 -0.40 -18.39 -3.08
C THR A 2 -1.46 -17.28 -3.29
N VAL A 3 -2.00 -16.69 -2.22
CA VAL A 3 -2.48 -15.31 -2.14
C VAL A 3 -1.24 -14.43 -2.03
N ARG A 4 -1.22 -13.45 -2.91
CA ARG A 4 -0.03 -13.02 -3.64
C ARG A 4 0.17 -11.52 -3.45
N PHE A 5 1.31 -11.10 -2.88
CA PHE A 5 1.97 -9.88 -3.35
C PHE A 5 2.50 -10.15 -4.77
N GLN A 6 1.63 -10.18 -5.77
CA GLN A 6 2.05 -10.37 -7.17
C GLN A 6 1.98 -9.13 -8.03
N LYS A 7 1.22 -8.12 -7.59
CA LYS A 7 1.02 -6.88 -8.34
C LYS A 7 0.87 -5.69 -7.40
N VAL A 8 1.08 -4.51 -7.96
CA VAL A 8 0.98 -3.21 -7.28
C VAL A 8 -0.48 -2.96 -6.86
N ARG A 9 -0.72 -2.60 -5.59
CA ARG A 9 -2.06 -2.34 -5.03
C ARG A 9 -2.52 -0.90 -5.29
N TYR A 10 -2.69 -0.51 -6.56
CA TYR A 10 -3.10 0.85 -6.93
C TYR A 10 -4.35 1.39 -6.19
N PRO A 11 -5.44 0.62 -5.97
CA PRO A 11 -6.59 1.13 -5.21
C PRO A 11 -6.25 1.49 -3.76
N PHE A 12 -5.42 0.69 -3.10
CA PHE A 12 -4.95 0.94 -1.74
C PHE A 12 -4.12 2.23 -1.68
N VAL A 13 -3.16 2.37 -2.60
CA VAL A 13 -2.35 3.58 -2.76
C VAL A 13 -3.22 4.83 -2.94
N ASN A 14 -4.17 4.78 -3.88
CA ASN A 14 -5.05 5.90 -4.20
C ASN A 14 -5.91 6.31 -2.99
N ASN A 15 -6.45 5.35 -2.25
CA ASN A 15 -7.24 5.64 -1.06
C ASN A 15 -6.39 6.24 0.07
N LYS A 16 -5.18 5.71 0.29
CA LYS A 16 -4.25 6.29 1.28
C LYS A 16 -3.88 7.74 0.95
N VAL A 17 -3.63 8.05 -0.31
CA VAL A 17 -3.37 9.44 -0.74
C VAL A 17 -4.58 10.33 -0.49
N LYS A 18 -5.80 9.91 -0.89
CA LYS A 18 -7.03 10.68 -0.67
C LYS A 18 -7.25 10.99 0.81
N MET A 19 -7.11 9.98 1.68
CA MET A 19 -7.23 10.15 3.12
C MET A 19 -6.18 11.12 3.66
N PHE A 20 -4.92 10.98 3.22
CA PHE A 20 -3.82 11.81 3.67
C PHE A 20 -3.99 13.29 3.25
N LEU A 21 -4.40 13.54 2.01
CA LEU A 21 -4.71 14.90 1.52
C LEU A 21 -5.85 15.53 2.34
N ALA A 22 -6.94 14.78 2.57
CA ALA A 22 -8.07 15.26 3.35
C ALA A 22 -7.69 15.57 4.82
N ALA A 23 -6.93 14.68 5.46
CA ALA A 23 -6.48 14.85 6.85
C ALA A 23 -5.57 16.07 7.05
N ASN A 24 -4.87 16.50 5.98
CA ASN A 24 -4.02 17.69 6.00
C ASN A 24 -4.66 18.92 5.35
N ALA A 25 -5.96 18.87 5.03
CA ALA A 25 -6.71 19.94 4.36
C ALA A 25 -6.08 20.44 3.05
N ILE A 26 -5.45 19.53 2.29
CA ILE A 26 -4.77 19.86 1.03
C ILE A 26 -5.75 19.66 -0.13
N THR A 27 -6.17 20.76 -0.75
CA THR A 27 -7.22 20.76 -1.78
C THR A 27 -6.74 21.18 -3.16
N SER A 28 -5.49 21.65 -3.29
CA SER A 28 -4.91 22.11 -4.55
C SER A 28 -3.39 21.92 -4.62
N PRO A 29 -2.81 21.81 -5.83
CA PRO A 29 -1.37 21.80 -6.01
C PRO A 29 -0.74 23.21 -5.85
N PRO A 30 0.59 23.31 -5.64
CA PRO A 30 1.53 22.20 -5.44
C PRO A 30 1.46 21.65 -4.02
N VAL A 31 1.70 20.35 -3.85
CA VAL A 31 1.81 19.72 -2.53
C VAL A 31 3.24 19.93 -1.99
N ASN A 32 3.36 20.60 -0.84
CA ASN A 32 4.64 20.82 -0.15
C ASN A 32 4.99 19.60 0.72
N VAL A 33 5.52 18.55 0.11
CA VAL A 33 5.77 17.28 0.81
C VAL A 33 6.88 17.41 1.86
N LYS A 34 7.84 18.31 1.63
CA LYS A 34 8.89 18.62 2.62
C LYS A 34 8.27 19.08 3.95
N GLU A 35 7.35 20.04 3.89
CA GLU A 35 6.67 20.56 5.08
C GLU A 35 5.83 19.48 5.78
N LEU A 36 5.16 18.62 5.00
CA LEU A 36 4.41 17.50 5.54
C LEU A 36 5.30 16.49 6.27
N LEU A 37 6.48 16.19 5.72
CA LEU A 37 7.45 15.33 6.38
C LEU A 37 7.99 15.97 7.66
N ASP A 38 8.46 17.22 7.58
CA ASP A 38 9.05 17.94 8.71
C ASP A 38 8.05 18.12 9.87
N LYS A 39 6.75 18.28 9.56
CA LYS A 39 5.68 18.42 10.55
C LYS A 39 5.31 17.11 11.24
N ASN A 40 5.33 16.00 10.52
CA ASN A 40 4.79 14.73 11.00
C ASN A 40 5.85 13.70 11.42
N PHE A 41 7.09 13.85 10.95
CA PHE A 41 8.14 12.87 11.12
C PHE A 41 9.47 13.51 11.52
N ARG A 42 10.36 12.69 12.08
CA ARG A 42 11.73 13.11 12.35
C ARG A 42 12.53 12.98 11.06
N VAL A 43 12.88 14.11 10.46
CA VAL A 43 13.69 14.18 9.24
C VAL A 43 15.14 14.54 9.58
N LYS A 44 16.11 13.88 8.94
CA LYS A 44 17.53 14.24 8.98
C LYS A 44 18.06 14.39 7.56
N TYR A 45 18.73 15.51 7.31
CA TYR A 45 19.43 15.75 6.05
C TYR A 45 20.87 15.25 6.16
N THR A 46 21.25 14.30 5.30
CA THR A 46 22.55 13.62 5.35
C THR A 46 22.91 13.04 3.98
N ASP A 47 24.20 13.06 3.65
CA ASP A 47 24.80 12.47 2.44
C ASP A 47 25.05 10.96 2.52
N VAL A 48 24.72 10.32 3.64
CA VAL A 48 24.88 8.86 3.85
C VAL A 48 23.94 8.04 2.96
N VAL A 49 22.82 8.61 2.53
CA VAL A 49 21.87 7.98 1.60
C VAL A 49 22.02 8.56 0.20
N ALA A 50 21.78 7.76 -0.84
CA ALA A 50 21.91 8.22 -2.22
C ALA A 50 20.89 9.32 -2.56
N GLU A 51 19.61 9.10 -2.26
CA GLU A 51 18.54 10.08 -2.47
C GLU A 51 17.72 10.31 -1.20
N GLY A 52 17.04 9.28 -0.72
CA GLY A 52 16.23 9.27 0.50
C GLY A 52 16.20 7.89 1.11
N ALA A 53 15.76 7.80 2.37
CA ALA A 53 15.40 6.54 3.01
C ALA A 53 14.44 6.78 4.18
N ALA A 54 13.40 5.96 4.29
CA ALA A 54 12.56 5.87 5.47
C ALA A 54 12.89 4.60 6.27
N ILE A 55 13.02 4.76 7.59
CA ILE A 55 13.43 3.69 8.51
C ILE A 55 12.43 3.63 9.66
N TRP A 56 11.94 2.43 9.96
CA TRP A 56 11.21 2.17 11.21
C TRP A 56 12.21 1.96 12.36
N VAL A 57 12.01 2.66 13.48
CA VAL A 57 12.85 2.51 14.69
C VAL A 57 12.00 1.82 15.78
N PRO A 58 12.08 0.48 15.93
CA PRO A 58 11.18 -0.29 16.80
C PRO A 58 11.19 0.18 18.26
N GLN A 59 12.38 0.46 18.81
CA GLN A 59 12.53 0.85 20.21
C GLN A 59 11.85 2.19 20.53
N LYS A 60 11.68 3.04 19.52
CA LYS A 60 11.04 4.36 19.67
C LYS A 60 9.61 4.39 19.14
N LYS A 61 9.17 3.30 18.50
CA LYS A 61 7.90 3.20 17.76
C LYS A 61 7.66 4.41 16.84
N LYS A 62 8.71 4.83 16.13
CA LYS A 62 8.70 6.03 15.27
C LYS A 62 9.48 5.78 13.99
N HIS A 63 9.06 6.48 12.94
CA HIS A 63 9.82 6.56 11.68
C HIS A 63 10.90 7.64 11.74
N LEU A 64 12.04 7.36 11.14
CA LEU A 64 13.12 8.30 10.83
C LEU A 64 13.23 8.41 9.32
N VAL A 65 13.26 9.64 8.81
CA VAL A 65 13.45 9.90 7.37
C VAL A 65 14.81 10.53 7.17
N LEU A 66 15.60 9.96 6.26
CA LEU A 66 16.88 10.46 5.81
C LEU A 66 16.73 11.02 4.40
N ILE A 67 17.26 12.21 4.15
CA ILE A 67 17.24 12.82 2.81
C ILE A 67 18.61 13.35 2.46
N ASN A 68 19.08 13.06 1.25
CA ASN A 68 20.29 13.64 0.71
C ASN A 68 20.08 15.11 0.30
N PRO A 69 20.74 16.08 0.96
CA PRO A 69 20.59 17.50 0.62
C PRO A 69 21.32 17.87 -0.68
N ASN A 70 22.27 17.07 -1.15
CA ASN A 70 23.12 17.36 -2.30
C ASN A 70 22.43 17.11 -3.65
N ASN A 71 21.21 16.55 -3.65
CA ASN A 71 20.39 16.45 -4.85
C ASN A 71 19.81 17.84 -5.16
N ASN A 72 20.53 18.62 -5.98
CA ASN A 72 20.28 20.05 -6.20
C ASN A 72 19.06 20.39 -7.09
N TYR A 73 18.24 19.41 -7.48
CA TYR A 73 17.05 19.64 -8.30
C TYR A 73 15.75 19.56 -7.48
N ARG A 74 15.22 20.72 -7.07
CA ARG A 74 14.03 20.88 -6.21
C ARG A 74 12.82 20.00 -6.58
N PRO A 75 12.39 19.86 -7.84
CA PRO A 75 11.27 18.97 -8.18
C PRO A 75 11.56 17.47 -8.05
N ARG A 76 12.83 17.03 -8.14
CA ARG A 76 13.22 15.64 -7.82
C ARG A 76 13.14 15.42 -6.31
N ASN A 77 13.54 16.41 -5.52
CA ASN A 77 13.43 16.32 -4.06
C ASN A 77 11.98 16.16 -3.60
N ASN A 78 11.01 16.83 -4.22
CA ASN A 78 9.59 16.67 -3.87
C ASN A 78 9.05 15.26 -4.18
N PHE A 79 9.55 14.62 -5.23
CA PHE A 79 9.24 13.23 -5.54
C PHE A 79 9.90 12.29 -4.52
N THR A 80 11.18 12.46 -4.22
CA THR A 80 11.87 11.68 -3.19
C THR A 80 11.16 11.79 -1.84
N TYR A 81 10.78 12.99 -1.39
CA TYR A 81 9.98 13.18 -0.18
C TYR A 81 8.66 12.39 -0.21
N ALA A 82 7.96 12.43 -1.34
CA ALA A 82 6.68 11.73 -1.49
C ALA A 82 6.84 10.21 -1.54
N HIS A 83 7.93 9.73 -2.13
CA HIS A 83 8.29 8.32 -2.20
C HIS A 83 8.56 7.75 -0.80
N GLU A 84 9.42 8.42 -0.01
CA GLU A 84 9.68 8.02 1.38
C GLU A 84 8.42 8.08 2.26
N LEU A 85 7.59 9.11 2.06
CA LEU A 85 6.31 9.22 2.74
C LEU A 85 5.37 8.06 2.36
N GLY A 86 5.44 7.60 1.11
CA GLY A 86 4.73 6.42 0.62
C GLY A 86 5.10 5.16 1.41
N HIS A 87 6.39 4.85 1.56
CA HIS A 87 6.82 3.70 2.36
C HIS A 87 6.26 3.72 3.79
N ILE A 88 6.20 4.90 4.40
CA ILE A 88 5.67 5.07 5.75
C ILE A 88 4.14 4.88 5.79
N LEU A 89 3.40 5.57 4.92
CA LEU A 89 1.93 5.58 4.98
C LEU A 89 1.28 4.31 4.42
N LEU A 90 1.98 3.61 3.55
CA LEU A 90 1.62 2.27 3.08
C LEU A 90 2.13 1.17 4.02
N ASN A 91 2.83 1.56 5.10
CA ASN A 91 3.29 0.70 6.18
C ASN A 91 4.30 -0.39 5.74
N HIS A 92 5.01 -0.15 4.62
CA HIS A 92 5.96 -1.09 4.05
C HIS A 92 7.07 -1.49 5.04
N LEU A 93 7.44 -0.57 5.93
CA LEU A 93 8.54 -0.72 6.90
C LEU A 93 8.15 -1.48 8.17
N ILE A 94 6.86 -1.76 8.36
CA ILE A 94 6.32 -2.42 9.56
C ILE A 94 5.66 -3.74 9.18
N ASP A 95 4.86 -3.77 8.12
CA ASP A 95 4.12 -4.97 7.70
C ASP A 95 5.02 -6.01 7.04
N HIS A 96 6.21 -5.61 6.60
CA HIS A 96 7.14 -6.49 5.91
C HIS A 96 8.49 -6.56 6.62
N ASN A 97 9.03 -7.77 6.73
CA ASN A 97 10.41 -7.96 7.12
C ASN A 97 11.30 -7.70 5.91
N ILE A 98 11.82 -6.47 5.81
CA ILE A 98 12.61 -5.99 4.66
C ILE A 98 13.80 -6.93 4.35
N ASP A 99 14.41 -7.52 5.37
CA ASP A 99 15.56 -8.42 5.24
C ASP A 99 15.22 -9.80 4.62
N GLN A 100 13.93 -10.13 4.54
CA GLN A 100 13.44 -11.42 4.04
C GLN A 100 12.60 -11.27 2.75
N LEU A 101 12.56 -10.08 2.16
CA LEU A 101 11.84 -9.86 0.91
C LEU A 101 12.55 -10.50 -0.27
N THR A 102 11.77 -11.20 -1.11
CA THR A 102 12.23 -11.56 -2.46
C THR A 102 12.41 -10.30 -3.33
N GLU A 103 13.23 -10.41 -4.38
CA GLU A 103 13.46 -9.30 -5.32
C GLU A 103 12.14 -8.80 -5.95
N LYS A 104 11.22 -9.72 -6.27
CA LYS A 104 9.88 -9.37 -6.77
C LYS A 104 9.06 -8.59 -5.74
N GLN A 105 9.06 -9.00 -4.48
CA GLN A 105 8.31 -8.26 -3.45
C GLN A 105 8.90 -6.88 -3.23
N HIS A 106 10.23 -6.77 -3.15
CA HIS A 106 10.91 -5.47 -3.05
C HIS A 106 10.51 -4.56 -4.23
N TYR A 107 10.57 -5.07 -5.46
CA TYR A 107 10.13 -4.34 -6.65
C TYR A 107 8.68 -3.84 -6.55
N LEU A 108 7.75 -4.67 -6.06
CA LEU A 108 6.35 -4.27 -5.90
C LEU A 108 6.15 -3.16 -4.87
N LEU A 109 6.85 -3.21 -3.72
CA LEU A 109 6.77 -2.17 -2.70
C LEU A 109 7.36 -0.84 -3.19
N GLU A 110 8.45 -0.88 -3.93
CA GLU A 110 9.04 0.30 -4.60
C GLU A 110 8.08 0.91 -5.64
N LYS A 111 7.40 0.05 -6.42
CA LYS A 111 6.36 0.49 -7.34
C LYS A 111 5.19 1.15 -6.64
N GLU A 112 4.75 0.59 -5.51
CA GLU A 112 3.68 1.19 -4.71
C GLU A 112 4.09 2.55 -4.13
N ALA A 113 5.32 2.70 -3.65
CA ALA A 113 5.85 3.98 -3.17
C ALA A 113 5.94 5.02 -4.31
N ASN A 114 6.38 4.60 -5.50
CA ASN A 114 6.38 5.46 -6.69
C ASN A 114 4.96 5.87 -7.13
N ALA A 115 4.01 4.92 -7.10
CA ALA A 115 2.61 5.20 -7.39
C ALA A 115 2.02 6.19 -6.36
N PHE A 116 2.35 6.02 -5.08
CA PHE A 116 1.96 6.92 -4.01
C PHE A 116 2.50 8.33 -4.25
N ALA A 117 3.79 8.45 -4.58
CA ALA A 117 4.41 9.73 -4.88
C ALA A 117 3.72 10.43 -6.07
N ALA A 118 3.46 9.70 -7.15
CA ALA A 118 2.80 10.23 -8.34
C ALA A 118 1.35 10.68 -8.05
N GLU A 119 0.58 9.89 -7.30
CA GLU A 119 -0.80 10.20 -6.92
C GLU A 119 -0.85 11.36 -5.91
N LEU A 120 0.06 11.44 -4.93
CA LEU A 120 0.10 12.54 -3.97
C LEU A 120 0.41 13.88 -4.65
N LEU A 121 1.39 13.89 -5.55
CA LEU A 121 1.83 15.11 -6.23
C LEU A 121 0.86 15.55 -7.34
N MET A 122 0.21 14.59 -8.00
CA MET A 122 -0.71 14.85 -9.11
C MET A 122 -1.96 13.95 -9.02
N PRO A 123 -2.84 14.13 -8.02
CA PRO A 123 -4.06 13.33 -7.86
C PRO A 123 -4.87 13.24 -9.14
N TYR A 124 -5.50 12.10 -9.41
CA TYR A 124 -6.18 11.85 -10.69
C TYR A 124 -7.21 12.93 -11.01
N GLU A 125 -8.01 13.33 -10.02
CA GLU A 125 -9.02 14.38 -10.18
C GLU A 125 -8.38 15.73 -10.54
N TRP A 126 -7.25 16.09 -9.91
CA TRP A 126 -6.57 17.34 -10.23
C TRP A 126 -5.97 17.30 -11.63
N ILE A 127 -5.23 16.25 -11.99
CA ILE A 127 -4.61 16.21 -13.31
C ILE A 127 -5.67 16.17 -14.42
N LYS A 128 -6.78 15.47 -14.22
CA LYS A 128 -7.92 15.43 -15.15
C LYS A 128 -8.55 16.82 -15.35
N THR A 129 -8.73 17.60 -14.27
CA THR A 129 -9.27 18.97 -14.37
C THR A 129 -8.29 19.94 -15.03
N TYR A 130 -7.01 19.88 -14.67
CA TYR A 130 -6.02 20.86 -15.14
C TYR A 130 -5.53 20.57 -16.56
N ALA A 131 -5.49 19.30 -16.96
CA ALA A 131 -4.92 18.80 -18.21
C ALA A 131 -5.98 18.28 -19.19
N THR A 132 -7.11 18.98 -19.34
CA THR A 132 -8.12 18.63 -20.34
C THR A 132 -7.55 18.70 -21.77
N PRO A 133 -7.61 17.60 -22.55
CA PRO A 133 -7.15 17.61 -23.94
C PRO A 133 -7.99 18.50 -24.88
N PRO A 134 -7.44 18.93 -26.03
CA PRO A 134 -6.08 18.67 -26.50
C PRO A 134 -5.05 19.50 -25.75
N LEU A 135 -3.90 18.89 -25.43
CA LEU A 135 -2.81 19.58 -24.76
C LEU A 135 -1.85 20.21 -25.77
N SER A 136 -1.37 21.41 -25.46
CA SER A 136 -0.26 22.05 -26.16
C SER A 136 1.04 21.98 -25.35
N ARG A 137 2.19 22.14 -25.99
CA ARG A 137 3.49 22.24 -25.29
C ARG A 137 3.52 23.38 -24.26
N GLN A 138 2.86 24.50 -24.55
CA GLN A 138 2.73 25.61 -23.61
C GLN A 138 1.89 25.21 -22.39
N LYS A 139 0.77 24.50 -22.59
CA LYS A 139 -0.07 23.99 -21.50
C LYS A 139 0.71 23.00 -20.62
N VAL A 140 1.44 22.07 -21.22
CA VAL A 140 2.33 21.12 -20.51
C VAL A 140 3.39 21.85 -19.68
N ASN A 141 4.02 22.89 -20.23
CA ASN A 141 4.96 23.74 -19.49
C ASN A 141 4.30 24.42 -18.28
N GLY A 142 3.05 24.87 -18.41
CA GLY A 142 2.26 25.44 -17.33
C GLY A 142 1.95 24.41 -16.23
N LEU A 143 1.49 23.22 -16.61
CA LEU A 143 1.16 22.13 -15.68
C LEU A 143 2.36 21.75 -14.81
N LYS A 144 3.54 21.64 -15.40
CA LYS A 144 4.78 21.36 -14.65
C LYS A 144 5.00 22.36 -13.50
N LYS A 145 4.75 23.65 -13.76
CA LYS A 145 4.90 24.72 -12.77
C LYS A 145 3.80 24.66 -11.71
N VAL A 146 2.56 24.42 -12.12
CA VAL A 146 1.40 24.29 -11.21
C VAL A 146 1.60 23.16 -10.20
N PHE A 147 2.00 21.98 -10.68
CA PHE A 147 2.19 20.81 -9.82
C PHE A 147 3.57 20.77 -9.14
N GLY A 148 4.52 21.61 -9.56
CA GLY A 148 5.87 21.63 -8.98
C GLY A 148 6.68 20.36 -9.22
N VAL A 149 6.44 19.67 -10.34
CA VAL A 149 7.04 18.37 -10.67
C VAL A 149 8.05 18.46 -11.83
N SER A 150 8.78 17.36 -12.09
CA SER A 150 9.63 17.25 -13.28
C SER A 150 8.80 17.04 -14.55
N ARG A 151 9.39 17.31 -15.72
CA ARG A 151 8.73 17.02 -17.01
C ARG A 151 8.44 15.53 -17.18
N PHE A 152 9.38 14.70 -16.74
CA PHE A 152 9.29 13.25 -16.74
C PHE A 152 8.11 12.74 -15.90
N ALA A 153 7.99 13.21 -14.66
CA ALA A 153 6.90 12.83 -13.77
C ALA A 153 5.53 13.23 -14.35
N LEU A 154 5.42 14.46 -14.86
CA LEU A 154 4.19 14.93 -15.51
C LEU A 154 3.82 14.08 -16.73
N ARG A 155 4.78 13.80 -17.62
CA ARG A 155 4.58 12.95 -18.80
C ARG A 155 4.04 11.58 -18.40
N ASN A 156 4.74 10.90 -17.49
CA ASN A 156 4.35 9.56 -17.05
C ASN A 156 2.97 9.58 -16.39
N ARG A 157 2.64 10.62 -15.63
CA ARG A 157 1.31 10.77 -15.03
C ARG A 157 0.22 10.93 -16.10
N LEU A 158 0.42 11.78 -17.10
CA LEU A 158 -0.55 11.98 -18.19
C LEU A 158 -0.80 10.70 -19.00
N ILE A 159 0.25 9.90 -19.23
CA ILE A 159 0.14 8.59 -19.92
C ILE A 159 -0.57 7.57 -19.03
N ASN A 160 -0.13 7.39 -17.77
CA ASN A 160 -0.68 6.38 -16.86
C ASN A 160 -2.15 6.64 -16.51
N THR A 161 -2.56 7.90 -16.53
CA THR A 161 -3.97 8.31 -16.34
C THR A 161 -4.78 8.33 -17.63
N LYS A 162 -4.17 7.96 -18.77
CA LYS A 162 -4.78 7.91 -20.11
C LYS A 162 -5.35 9.25 -20.58
N ILE A 163 -4.82 10.37 -20.06
CA ILE A 163 -5.17 11.72 -20.52
C ILE A 163 -4.55 11.99 -21.89
N ILE A 164 -3.36 11.45 -22.13
CA ILE A 164 -2.71 11.43 -23.44
C ILE A 164 -2.25 10.01 -23.76
N THR A 165 -2.14 9.72 -25.05
CA THR A 165 -1.54 8.51 -25.60
C THR A 165 -0.01 8.59 -25.62
N LEU A 166 0.65 7.44 -25.82
CA LEU A 166 2.09 7.39 -26.01
C LEU A 166 2.54 8.19 -27.25
N GLU A 167 1.74 8.20 -28.32
CA GLU A 167 2.03 8.97 -29.53
C GLU A 167 1.94 10.48 -29.29
N GLU A 168 0.89 10.96 -28.62
CA GLU A 168 0.77 12.37 -28.23
C GLU A 168 1.93 12.79 -27.31
N SER A 169 2.37 11.90 -26.42
CA SER A 169 3.52 12.15 -25.56
C SER A 169 4.80 12.43 -26.36
N LYS A 170 5.06 11.72 -27.47
CA LYS A 170 6.25 11.98 -28.32
C LYS A 170 6.27 13.41 -28.85
N PHE A 171 5.09 13.94 -29.22
CA PHE A 171 4.97 15.31 -29.69
C PHE A 171 5.08 16.35 -28.56
N LEU A 172 4.51 16.05 -27.39
CA LEU A 172 4.44 16.96 -26.25
C LEU A 172 5.75 17.03 -25.44
N PHE A 173 6.53 15.94 -25.44
CA PHE A 173 7.76 15.76 -24.69
C PHE A 173 8.89 15.19 -25.58
N PRO A 174 9.24 15.86 -26.71
CA PRO A 174 10.25 15.36 -27.64
C PRO A 174 11.64 15.21 -27.02
N GLU A 175 11.91 15.91 -25.92
CA GLU A 175 13.19 15.89 -25.20
C GLU A 175 13.41 14.66 -24.30
N ILE A 176 12.40 13.79 -24.12
CA ILE A 176 12.49 12.65 -23.21
C ILE A 176 12.40 11.34 -24.00
N ALA A 177 13.42 10.49 -23.88
CA ALA A 177 13.47 9.21 -24.59
C ALA A 177 12.33 8.26 -24.16
N LEU A 178 11.92 7.38 -25.10
CA LEU A 178 10.89 6.37 -24.88
C LEU A 178 11.35 5.26 -23.90
N ASN A 179 12.63 4.93 -23.89
CA ASN A 179 13.18 3.90 -23.00
C ASN A 179 13.07 4.27 -21.51
N ASP A 180 12.72 5.53 -21.21
CA ASP A 180 12.46 5.99 -19.86
C ASP A 180 10.99 5.76 -19.42
N CYS A 181 10.13 5.15 -20.25
CA CYS A 181 8.73 4.85 -19.91
C CYS A 181 8.43 3.35 -19.70
N ASN A 182 9.38 2.57 -19.17
CA ASN A 182 9.24 1.10 -19.05
C ASN A 182 8.09 0.60 -18.14
N ASP A 183 7.32 1.50 -17.50
CA ASP A 183 6.28 1.15 -16.54
C ASP A 183 4.86 1.07 -17.13
N VAL A 184 4.66 1.35 -18.42
CA VAL A 184 3.30 1.33 -19.01
C VAL A 184 2.73 -0.08 -19.21
N ASN A 185 3.59 -1.11 -19.20
CA ASN A 185 3.20 -2.49 -19.48
C ASN A 185 2.64 -3.26 -18.27
N ASP A 186 2.75 -2.72 -17.05
CA ASP A 186 2.29 -3.39 -15.81
C ASP A 186 0.78 -3.21 -15.54
N ILE A 187 0.05 -2.48 -16.40
CA ILE A 187 -1.36 -2.11 -16.20
C ILE A 187 -2.31 -3.14 -16.86
N THR A 188 -1.79 -4.13 -17.60
CA THR A 188 -2.62 -5.04 -18.42
C THR A 188 -2.65 -6.50 -17.95
N GLU A 189 -2.23 -6.82 -16.72
CA GLU A 189 -2.45 -8.18 -16.21
C GLU A 189 -3.94 -8.40 -15.93
N GLU A 190 -4.61 -9.07 -16.87
CA GLU A 190 -5.92 -9.67 -16.68
C GLU A 190 -5.88 -10.63 -15.49
N VAL A 191 -6.74 -10.37 -14.50
CA VAL A 191 -6.91 -11.24 -13.34
C VAL A 191 -7.65 -12.49 -13.80
N THR A 192 -6.93 -13.61 -13.92
CA THR A 192 -7.54 -14.93 -14.06
C THR A 192 -8.16 -15.31 -12.72
N TYR A 193 -9.49 -15.39 -12.69
CA TYR A 193 -10.25 -15.82 -11.52
C TYR A 193 -10.16 -17.34 -11.37
N GLU A 194 -9.32 -17.81 -10.46
CA GLU A 194 -9.31 -19.21 -10.05
C GLU A 194 -9.39 -19.32 -8.53
N GLU A 195 -10.31 -20.21 -8.11
CA GLU A 195 -10.78 -20.59 -6.77
C GLU A 195 -11.88 -19.71 -6.14
N MET A 196 -13.05 -20.34 -5.92
CA MET A 196 -14.11 -19.81 -5.06
C MET A 196 -13.58 -19.84 -3.62
N ILE A 197 -13.11 -18.69 -3.14
CA ILE A 197 -12.75 -18.50 -1.75
C ILE A 197 -14.04 -18.42 -0.93
N GLU A 198 -14.25 -19.38 -0.03
CA GLU A 198 -15.38 -19.35 0.91
C GLU A 198 -15.04 -18.39 2.05
N PHE A 199 -15.80 -17.30 2.16
CA PHE A 199 -15.66 -16.32 3.23
C PHE A 199 -16.58 -16.66 4.41
N PRO A 200 -16.16 -16.38 5.67
CA PRO A 200 -17.01 -16.61 6.84
C PRO A 200 -18.28 -15.77 6.79
N GLU A 201 -19.43 -16.43 6.96
CA GLU A 201 -20.70 -15.74 7.18
C GLU A 201 -20.69 -14.99 8.52
N ILE A 202 -21.40 -13.86 8.57
CA ILE A 202 -21.46 -12.95 9.73
C ILE A 202 -22.90 -12.72 10.19
N ASP A 203 -23.07 -12.47 11.49
CA ASP A 203 -24.32 -11.98 12.07
C ASP A 203 -24.47 -10.45 11.89
N LYS A 204 -25.61 -9.92 12.32
CA LYS A 204 -25.92 -8.48 12.29
C LYS A 204 -24.93 -7.59 13.05
N ASN A 205 -24.12 -8.16 13.94
CA ASN A 205 -23.10 -7.48 14.73
C ASN A 205 -21.69 -7.65 14.12
N MET A 206 -21.58 -8.16 12.89
CA MET A 206 -20.34 -8.50 12.19
C MET A 206 -19.53 -9.66 12.82
N ARG A 207 -20.14 -10.45 13.70
CA ARG A 207 -19.47 -11.62 14.30
C ARG A 207 -19.62 -12.83 13.40
N PHE A 208 -18.57 -13.64 13.25
CA PHE A 208 -18.66 -14.89 12.53
C PHE A 208 -19.72 -15.81 13.15
N ILE A 209 -20.63 -16.32 12.32
CA ILE A 209 -21.68 -17.25 12.78
C ILE A 209 -21.12 -18.62 13.14
N LYS A 210 -19.95 -18.96 12.59
CA LYS A 210 -19.26 -20.22 12.78
C LYS A 210 -17.78 -19.97 13.02
N CYS A 211 -17.27 -20.51 14.13
CA CYS A 211 -15.84 -20.52 14.40
C CYS A 211 -15.15 -21.54 13.50
N THR A 212 -13.86 -21.33 13.24
CA THR A 212 -12.98 -22.29 12.54
C THR A 212 -12.93 -23.68 13.19
N CYS A 213 -13.20 -23.79 14.50
CA CYS A 213 -13.33 -25.08 15.19
C CYS A 213 -14.70 -25.76 15.03
N GLY A 214 -15.58 -25.19 14.18
CA GLY A 214 -16.95 -25.66 13.95
C GLY A 214 -17.98 -25.25 15.01
N ASN A 215 -17.64 -24.40 15.98
CA ASN A 215 -18.60 -23.92 16.98
C ASN A 215 -19.51 -22.83 16.40
N GLU A 216 -20.82 -22.99 16.54
CA GLU A 216 -21.84 -22.02 16.10
C GLU A 216 -22.67 -21.45 17.27
N ASP A 217 -22.50 -22.00 18.48
CA ASP A 217 -23.20 -21.55 19.69
C ASP A 217 -22.38 -20.46 20.39
N PHE A 218 -22.88 -19.23 20.39
CA PHE A 218 -22.27 -18.07 21.05
C PHE A 218 -23.30 -17.29 21.88
N SER A 219 -22.90 -16.84 23.08
CA SER A 219 -23.68 -15.87 23.85
C SER A 219 -23.76 -14.53 23.10
N GLU A 220 -24.78 -13.73 23.33
CA GLU A 220 -25.05 -12.47 22.60
C GLU A 220 -23.81 -11.56 22.46
N ASN A 221 -23.06 -11.37 23.55
CA ASN A 221 -21.89 -10.48 23.60
C ASN A 221 -20.54 -11.21 23.50
N ALA A 222 -20.52 -12.50 23.13
CA ALA A 222 -19.29 -13.26 23.03
C ALA A 222 -18.41 -12.73 21.91
N SER A 223 -17.18 -12.33 22.26
CA SER A 223 -16.15 -11.91 21.30
C SER A 223 -15.15 -13.01 20.92
N TYR A 224 -15.12 -14.08 21.73
CA TYR A 224 -14.25 -15.23 21.54
C TYR A 224 -15.08 -16.50 21.53
N CYS A 225 -14.62 -17.49 20.77
CA CYS A 225 -15.21 -18.82 20.78
C CYS A 225 -15.02 -19.49 22.15
N LYS A 226 -16.12 -19.95 22.76
CA LYS A 226 -16.08 -20.65 24.06
C LYS A 226 -15.37 -22.01 24.01
N LYS A 227 -15.13 -22.58 22.81
CA LYS A 227 -14.47 -23.89 22.62
C LYS A 227 -12.96 -23.80 22.35
N CYS A 228 -12.51 -22.82 21.56
CA CYS A 228 -11.13 -22.74 21.11
C CYS A 228 -10.48 -21.36 21.29
N ALA A 229 -11.16 -20.43 21.96
CA ALA A 229 -10.69 -19.06 22.21
C ALA A 229 -10.38 -18.21 20.96
N THR A 230 -10.74 -18.67 19.75
CA THR A 230 -10.59 -17.87 18.52
C THR A 230 -11.44 -16.60 18.59
N TYR A 231 -10.84 -15.47 18.22
CA TYR A 231 -11.54 -14.21 18.10
C TYR A 231 -12.51 -14.22 16.91
N LEU A 232 -13.74 -13.75 17.11
CA LEU A 232 -14.86 -14.00 16.19
C LEU A 232 -15.20 -12.82 15.26
N TYR A 233 -14.27 -11.89 15.05
CA TYR A 233 -14.50 -10.72 14.21
C TYR A 233 -13.37 -10.52 13.20
N ASN A 234 -13.72 -10.01 12.02
CA ASN A 234 -12.75 -9.58 11.03
C ASN A 234 -12.30 -8.14 11.31
N GLU A 235 -11.31 -7.98 12.18
CA GLU A 235 -10.82 -6.64 12.57
C GLU A 235 -9.68 -6.13 11.69
N CYS A 236 -9.65 -4.80 11.56
CA CYS A 236 -8.54 -4.08 10.94
C CYS A 236 -7.28 -4.16 11.81
N LEU A 237 -6.16 -4.60 11.23
CA LEU A 237 -4.90 -4.80 11.95
C LEU A 237 -4.11 -3.52 12.25
N ASN A 238 -4.56 -2.37 11.74
CA ASN A 238 -3.96 -1.06 12.05
C ASN A 238 -4.33 -0.62 13.47
N ILE A 239 -3.64 -1.15 14.48
CA ILE A 239 -3.87 -0.87 15.91
C ILE A 239 -2.74 -0.07 16.59
N ASN A 240 -1.58 0.08 15.94
CA ASN A 240 -0.33 0.52 16.58
C ASN A 240 0.09 1.99 16.33
N ASN A 241 -0.80 2.85 15.82
CA ASN A 241 -0.48 4.25 15.50
C ASN A 241 -1.39 5.25 16.22
N ASN A 242 -0.97 6.53 16.35
CA ASN A 242 -1.79 7.65 16.85
C ASN A 242 -3.11 7.87 16.06
N PHE A 243 -3.29 7.15 14.95
CA PHE A 243 -4.47 7.10 14.08
C PHE A 243 -4.90 5.65 13.81
N GLY A 244 -4.85 4.79 14.83
CA GLY A 244 -5.30 3.40 14.73
C GLY A 244 -6.77 3.32 14.27
N CYS A 245 -7.09 2.28 13.50
CA CYS A 245 -8.43 2.04 12.99
C CYS A 245 -9.17 1.02 13.87
N GLY A 246 -8.66 -0.22 13.96
CA GLY A 246 -9.26 -1.29 14.77
C GLY A 246 -10.72 -1.65 14.45
N GLN A 247 -11.30 -1.12 13.37
CA GLN A 247 -12.71 -1.34 13.05
C GLN A 247 -12.98 -2.81 12.69
N LYS A 248 -14.17 -3.28 13.07
CA LYS A 248 -14.75 -4.56 12.61
C LYS A 248 -15.24 -4.39 11.17
N ASN A 249 -15.04 -5.40 10.34
CA ASN A 249 -15.41 -5.40 8.93
C ASN A 249 -16.27 -6.62 8.61
N VAL A 250 -16.87 -6.59 7.42
CA VAL A 250 -17.61 -7.72 6.86
C VAL A 250 -16.72 -8.95 6.63
N GLY A 251 -17.33 -10.13 6.52
CA GLY A 251 -16.64 -11.42 6.50
C GLY A 251 -15.74 -11.64 5.27
N ASP A 252 -15.98 -10.93 4.18
CA ASP A 252 -15.19 -11.00 2.93
C ASP A 252 -14.19 -9.85 2.76
N ALA A 253 -14.12 -8.93 3.72
CA ALA A 253 -13.18 -7.81 3.66
C ALA A 253 -11.74 -8.28 3.94
N LEU A 254 -10.91 -8.42 2.90
CA LEU A 254 -9.45 -8.63 3.03
C LEU A 254 -8.71 -7.38 3.50
N TYR A 255 -9.28 -6.21 3.21
CA TYR A 255 -8.78 -4.90 3.58
C TYR A 255 -9.92 -4.10 4.20
N CYS A 256 -9.61 -3.29 5.20
CA CYS A 256 -10.57 -2.54 5.99
C CYS A 256 -11.27 -1.48 5.15
N GLU A 257 -12.61 -1.46 5.17
CA GLU A 257 -13.44 -0.54 4.38
C GLU A 257 -13.28 0.93 4.82
N TYR A 258 -12.79 1.15 6.04
CA TYR A 258 -12.64 2.47 6.63
C TYR A 258 -11.25 3.10 6.40
N CYS A 259 -10.20 2.29 6.31
CA CYS A 259 -8.82 2.81 6.25
C CYS A 259 -7.91 2.12 5.22
N GLY A 260 -8.40 1.08 4.55
CA GLY A 260 -7.68 0.30 3.55
C GLY A 260 -6.59 -0.62 4.09
N HIS A 261 -6.31 -0.64 5.39
CA HIS A 261 -5.29 -1.52 5.97
C HIS A 261 -5.79 -2.96 6.05
N GLN A 262 -4.88 -3.94 6.05
CA GLN A 262 -5.21 -5.37 6.05
C GLN A 262 -6.07 -5.75 7.26
N THR A 263 -7.01 -6.66 7.05
CA THR A 263 -7.84 -7.24 8.11
C THR A 263 -7.27 -8.57 8.60
N MET A 264 -7.84 -9.12 9.66
CA MET A 264 -7.49 -10.46 10.15
C MET A 264 -7.64 -11.54 9.08
N ILE A 265 -8.73 -11.53 8.30
CA ILE A 265 -8.93 -12.50 7.21
C ILE A 265 -7.90 -12.27 6.10
N GLY A 266 -7.66 -11.01 5.73
CA GLY A 266 -6.65 -10.67 4.73
C GLY A 266 -5.25 -11.20 5.08
N LYS A 267 -4.85 -11.09 6.36
CA LYS A 267 -3.58 -11.62 6.84
C LYS A 267 -3.55 -13.14 6.88
N LYS A 268 -4.61 -13.77 7.38
CA LYS A 268 -4.69 -15.24 7.46
C LYS A 268 -4.58 -15.89 6.08
N MET A 269 -5.24 -15.32 5.08
CA MET A 269 -5.16 -15.81 3.70
C MET A 269 -3.75 -15.67 3.11
N GLU A 270 -3.02 -14.62 3.46
CA GLU A 270 -1.61 -14.45 3.07
C GLU A 270 -0.70 -15.50 3.73
N GLU A 271 -0.92 -15.82 5.01
CA GLU A 271 -0.15 -16.83 5.76
C GLU A 271 -0.40 -18.27 5.25
N GLU A 272 -1.66 -18.67 5.04
CA GLU A 272 -2.01 -19.99 4.49
C GLU A 272 -1.42 -20.21 3.10
N SER A 273 -1.31 -19.12 2.36
CA SER A 273 -0.72 -19.07 1.04
C SER A 273 0.80 -19.22 1.04
N ALA A 274 1.48 -18.68 2.04
CA ALA A 274 2.91 -18.83 2.22
C ALA A 274 3.29 -20.28 2.62
N ASN A 275 2.44 -20.96 3.40
CA ASN A 275 2.69 -22.32 3.88
C ASN A 275 2.51 -23.42 2.81
N ASN A 276 1.66 -23.18 1.80
CA ASN A 276 1.43 -24.13 0.69
C ASN A 276 2.57 -24.22 -0.35
N ASN A 277 3.71 -23.55 -0.13
CA ASN A 277 4.89 -23.62 -1.00
C ASN A 277 5.99 -24.58 -0.50
N ASN A 278 5.77 -25.28 0.63
CA ASN A 278 6.57 -26.45 0.98
C ASN A 278 5.82 -27.70 0.50
N TYR A 279 6.41 -28.43 -0.45
CA TYR A 279 5.97 -29.79 -0.75
C TYR A 279 6.19 -30.66 0.48
N ASP A 280 5.12 -30.85 1.26
CA ASP A 280 4.73 -32.13 1.82
C ASP A 280 3.22 -32.08 2.07
N SER A 281 2.51 -33.05 1.50
CA SER A 281 1.07 -33.22 1.65
C SER A 281 0.70 -33.37 3.13
N TRP A 282 0.14 -32.32 3.73
CA TRP A 282 -0.43 -32.43 5.07
C TRP A 282 -1.89 -32.91 4.99
N ASN A 283 -2.15 -34.09 5.58
CA ASN A 283 -3.47 -34.66 5.80
C ASN A 283 -4.00 -34.18 7.17
N PRO A 284 -5.16 -33.50 7.27
CA PRO A 284 -5.65 -32.93 8.53
C PRO A 284 -6.12 -33.92 9.61
N PHE A 285 -5.88 -35.23 9.45
CA PHE A 285 -6.34 -36.28 10.38
C PHE A 285 -5.26 -36.91 11.27
N GLU A 286 -4.00 -36.46 11.23
CA GLU A 286 -2.99 -36.95 12.19
C GLU A 286 -2.87 -36.05 13.41
N ALA A 287 -3.40 -36.57 14.52
CA ALA A 287 -3.38 -35.98 15.84
C ALA A 287 -1.99 -36.10 16.49
N GLU A 288 -1.37 -34.98 16.85
CA GLU A 288 -0.40 -34.99 17.96
C GLU A 288 -1.16 -35.05 19.29
N LYS A 289 -1.41 -36.29 19.73
CA LYS A 289 -1.51 -36.60 21.15
C LYS A 289 -0.10 -36.48 21.74
N ILE A 290 0.18 -35.41 22.48
CA ILE A 290 1.26 -35.41 23.46
C ILE A 290 0.62 -35.29 24.85
N ASN A 291 0.27 -36.45 25.39
CA ASN A 291 0.23 -36.64 26.84
C ASN A 291 1.69 -36.81 27.30
N GLY A 292 2.13 -36.04 28.30
CA GLY A 292 3.21 -36.52 29.19
C GLY A 292 2.73 -37.78 29.95
N PRO A 293 3.57 -38.56 30.66
CA PRO A 293 4.62 -38.06 31.57
C PRO A 293 5.89 -38.97 31.72
N TYR A 294 6.80 -38.59 32.62
CA TYR A 294 7.85 -39.37 33.33
C TYR A 294 9.22 -39.70 32.69
N SER A 295 10.25 -39.20 33.39
CA SER A 295 11.52 -39.84 33.83
C SER A 295 12.28 -40.78 32.87
N LEU A 296 13.50 -40.42 32.48
CA LEU A 296 14.81 -40.59 33.14
C LEU A 296 15.88 -39.93 32.27
#